data_AF-A0A510PMD0-F1
#
_entry.id   AF-A0A510PMD0-F1
#
_cell.length_a   1.000
_cell.length_b   1.000
_cell.length_c   1.000
_cell.angle_alpha   90.00
_cell.angle_beta   90.00
_cell.angle_gamma   90.00
#
_symmetry.space_group_name_H-M   'P 1'
#
loop_
_entity.id
_entity.type
_entity.pdbx_description
1 polymer ?
#
loop_
_entity_poly.entity_id
_entity_poly.type
_entity_poly.pdbx_seq_one_letter_code
_entity_poly.pdbx_strand_id
1 'polypeptide(L)'
;MPEPDRVIVIKLDEFFDVRTIFTGSKGECKRADFIIIANTTSEKVILCLEMKKSRDSNSSIIKQLKGAKCFVSYCREIGRLFWNQPDFLQDYQYRFVSIKNINISKTTTSSRKPSQKSEIHDQPEKMLKISAKAKHFQELI
;
A
#
# COMPACT_ATOMS: atom_id res chain seq x y z
N MET A 1 -11.80 -1.44 13.86
CA MET A 1 -11.66 -0.60 12.66
C MET A 1 -11.15 0.76 13.08
N PRO A 2 -10.41 1.50 12.23
CA PRO A 2 -10.12 2.89 12.54
C PRO A 2 -11.43 3.69 12.55
N GLU A 3 -11.62 4.56 13.53
CA GLU A 3 -12.65 5.62 13.48
C GLU A 3 -12.38 6.56 12.29
N PRO A 4 -13.33 7.42 11.89
CA PRO A 4 -13.05 8.50 10.94
C PRO A 4 -11.79 9.27 11.34
N ASP A 5 -10.95 9.58 10.36
CA ASP A 5 -9.64 10.23 10.53
C ASP A 5 -8.61 9.42 11.35
N ARG A 6 -8.90 8.16 11.69
CA ARG A 6 -7.89 7.23 12.20
C ARG A 6 -7.25 6.47 11.06
N VAL A 7 -5.95 6.24 11.23
CA VAL A 7 -5.11 5.54 10.27
C VAL A 7 -4.38 4.42 11.01
N ILE A 8 -4.39 3.23 10.42
CA ILE A 8 -3.57 2.11 10.85
C ILE A 8 -2.42 1.97 9.86
N VAL A 9 -1.19 1.97 10.36
CA VAL A 9 0.01 1.76 9.54
C VAL A 9 0.65 0.44 9.96
N ILE A 10 0.84 -0.45 8.99
CA ILE A 10 1.46 -1.75 9.16
C ILE A 10 2.77 -1.75 8.39
N LYS A 11 3.88 -1.95 9.09
CA LYS A 11 5.20 -2.14 8.47
C LYS A 11 5.39 -3.61 8.12
N LEU A 12 4.99 -3.97 6.90
CA LEU A 12 4.79 -5.36 6.51
C LEU A 12 6.12 -6.11 6.32
N ASP A 13 7.16 -5.41 5.84
CA ASP A 13 8.48 -6.00 5.60
C ASP A 13 9.13 -6.58 6.87
N GLU A 14 8.81 -5.99 8.02
CA GLU A 14 9.32 -6.37 9.34
C GLU A 14 8.58 -7.56 9.97
N PHE A 15 7.24 -7.59 9.88
CA PHE A 15 6.42 -8.50 10.69
C PHE A 15 5.90 -9.75 9.97
N PHE A 16 5.82 -9.74 8.64
CA PHE A 16 5.18 -10.84 7.90
C PHE A 16 6.19 -11.62 7.07
N ASP A 17 6.47 -12.86 7.47
CA ASP A 17 7.36 -13.74 6.73
C ASP A 17 6.73 -15.12 6.47
N VAL A 18 6.67 -15.49 5.20
CA VAL A 18 6.07 -16.75 4.73
C VAL A 18 7.11 -17.69 4.11
N ARG A 19 8.40 -17.38 4.24
CA ARG A 19 9.51 -18.19 3.72
C ARG A 19 9.61 -19.60 4.33
N THR A 20 8.96 -19.82 5.48
CA THR A 20 8.85 -21.14 6.11
C THR A 20 7.76 -22.01 5.47
N ILE A 21 6.85 -21.41 4.69
CA ILE A 21 5.72 -22.08 4.04
C ILE A 21 5.97 -22.21 2.53
N PHE A 22 6.51 -21.16 1.91
CA PHE A 22 6.73 -21.10 0.47
C PHE A 22 8.20 -20.98 0.10
N THR A 23 8.55 -21.55 -1.05
CA THR A 23 9.91 -21.52 -1.60
C THR A 23 10.33 -20.15 -2.13
N GLY A 24 9.38 -19.29 -2.51
CA GLY A 24 9.64 -17.95 -3.05
C GLY A 24 9.93 -17.91 -4.55
N SER A 25 9.79 -19.04 -5.26
CA SER A 25 10.20 -19.18 -6.68
C SER A 25 9.43 -18.29 -7.64
N LYS A 26 8.19 -17.91 -7.32
CA LYS A 26 7.33 -17.04 -8.14
C LYS A 26 7.23 -15.62 -7.58
N GLY A 27 7.76 -15.38 -6.38
CA GLY A 27 7.71 -14.11 -5.67
C GLY A 27 6.65 -14.04 -4.58
N GLU A 28 6.05 -15.17 -4.22
CA GLU A 28 5.06 -15.33 -3.16
C GLU A 28 5.59 -14.97 -1.76
N CYS A 29 6.90 -14.98 -1.56
CA CYS A 29 7.55 -14.52 -0.33
C CYS A 29 7.88 -13.01 -0.34
N LYS A 30 7.63 -12.30 -1.45
CA LYS A 30 7.85 -10.86 -1.53
C LYS A 30 6.71 -10.12 -0.84
N ARG A 31 7.03 -8.98 -0.27
CA ARG A 31 6.11 -8.10 0.46
C ARG A 31 6.52 -6.66 0.26
N ALA A 32 5.54 -5.76 0.35
CA ALA A 32 5.79 -4.33 0.33
C ALA A 32 6.29 -3.86 1.69
N ASP A 33 6.85 -2.65 1.77
CA ASP A 33 7.31 -2.07 3.03
C ASP A 33 6.13 -1.75 3.96
N PHE A 34 5.06 -1.13 3.44
CA PHE A 34 3.95 -0.66 4.26
C PHE A 34 2.58 -0.99 3.68
N ILE A 35 1.61 -1.16 4.58
CA ILE A 35 0.18 -1.08 4.31
C ILE A 35 -0.39 0.03 5.20
N ILE A 36 -1.17 0.93 4.62
CA ILE A 36 -1.91 1.96 5.35
C ILE A 36 -3.40 1.71 5.15
N ILE A 37 -4.14 1.56 6.24
CA ILE A 37 -5.60 1.42 6.24
C ILE A 37 -6.18 2.68 6.86
N ALA A 38 -6.98 3.41 6.09
CA ALA A 38 -7.50 4.70 6.50
C ALA A 38 -9.00 4.81 6.17
N ASN A 39 -9.74 5.41 7.10
CA ASN A 39 -11.08 5.91 6.85
C ASN A 39 -11.01 7.42 6.67
N THR A 40 -11.06 7.88 5.43
CA THR A 40 -11.15 9.32 5.14
C THR A 40 -12.62 9.75 5.20
N THR A 41 -12.86 11.06 5.12
CA THR A 41 -14.21 11.62 5.07
C THR A 41 -14.99 11.18 3.82
N SER A 42 -14.31 10.79 2.74
CA SER A 42 -14.93 10.44 1.47
C SER A 42 -14.80 8.96 1.09
N GLU A 43 -13.80 8.24 1.59
CA GLU A 43 -13.50 6.87 1.17
C GLU A 43 -12.77 6.04 2.23
N LYS A 44 -12.96 4.72 2.17
CA LYS A 44 -12.21 3.75 2.96
C LYS A 44 -11.14 3.13 2.06
N VAL A 45 -9.87 3.28 2.43
CA VAL A 45 -8.75 2.94 1.54
C VAL A 45 -7.74 2.04 2.22
N ILE A 46 -7.25 1.06 1.46
CA ILE A 46 -6.06 0.27 1.75
C ILE A 46 -4.97 0.67 0.76
N LEU A 47 -3.93 1.32 1.25
CA LEU A 47 -2.81 1.80 0.48
C LEU A 47 -1.59 0.89 0.69
N CYS A 48 -1.21 0.17 -0.35
CA CYS A 48 -0.02 -0.69 -0.39
C CYS A 48 1.18 0.11 -0.93
N LEU A 49 2.23 0.23 -0.13
CA LEU A 49 3.36 1.13 -0.38
C LEU A 49 4.69 0.37 -0.44
N GLU A 50 5.40 0.56 -1.54
CA GLU A 50 6.79 0.11 -1.70
C GLU A 50 7.72 1.32 -1.90
N MET A 51 8.82 1.34 -1.16
CA MET A 51 9.80 2.42 -1.07
C MET A 51 11.18 1.92 -1.50
N LYS A 52 11.77 2.53 -2.53
CA LYS A 52 13.12 2.18 -2.99
C LYS A 52 14.08 3.37 -3.03
N LYS A 53 15.30 3.14 -2.52
CA LYS A 53 16.41 4.11 -2.62
C LYS A 53 16.83 4.37 -4.06
N SER A 54 16.85 3.33 -4.91
CA SER A 54 17.23 3.38 -6.32
C SER A 54 16.16 2.76 -7.22
N ARG A 55 16.40 2.69 -8.54
CA ARG A 55 15.48 2.03 -9.49
C ARG A 55 15.54 0.51 -9.32
N ASP A 56 14.50 -0.07 -8.73
CA ASP A 56 14.20 -1.50 -8.89
C ASP A 56 13.33 -1.71 -10.14
N SER A 57 13.37 -2.93 -10.67
CA SER A 57 12.53 -3.43 -11.74
C SER A 57 11.04 -3.35 -11.36
N ASN A 58 10.19 -2.93 -12.29
CA ASN A 58 8.75 -2.86 -12.05
C ASN A 58 8.18 -4.24 -11.68
N SER A 59 8.71 -5.33 -12.25
CA SER A 59 8.27 -6.70 -11.95
C SER A 59 8.54 -7.10 -10.50
N SER A 60 9.67 -6.68 -9.92
CA SER A 60 9.97 -6.90 -8.50
C SER A 60 8.96 -6.18 -7.60
N ILE A 61 8.70 -4.91 -7.87
CA ILE A 61 7.77 -4.07 -7.10
C ILE A 61 6.33 -4.61 -7.20
N ILE A 62 5.89 -5.01 -8.39
CA ILE A 62 4.56 -5.62 -8.58
C ILE A 62 4.40 -6.86 -7.69
N LYS A 63 5.43 -7.71 -7.59
CA LYS A 63 5.38 -8.89 -6.71
C LYS A 63 5.31 -8.51 -5.23
N GLN A 64 6.03 -7.48 -4.80
CA GLN A 64 5.96 -6.97 -3.42
C GLN A 64 4.56 -6.43 -3.09
N LEU A 65 3.99 -5.62 -3.98
CA LEU A 65 2.64 -5.07 -3.83
C LEU A 65 1.54 -6.14 -3.87
N LYS A 66 1.72 -7.21 -4.67
CA LYS A 66 0.88 -8.41 -4.61
C LYS A 66 0.96 -9.08 -3.25
N GLY A 67 2.17 -9.22 -2.68
CA GLY A 67 2.36 -9.74 -1.33
C GLY A 67 1.60 -8.95 -0.26
N ALA A 68 1.62 -7.61 -0.35
CA ALA A 68 0.83 -6.75 0.54
C ALA A 68 -0.68 -7.00 0.40
N LYS A 69 -1.19 -7.11 -0.83
CA LYS A 69 -2.60 -7.49 -1.08
C LYS A 69 -2.94 -8.85 -0.48
N CYS A 70 -2.07 -9.86 -0.65
CA CYS A 70 -2.26 -11.19 -0.08
C CYS A 70 -2.33 -11.16 1.45
N PHE A 71 -1.48 -10.38 2.11
CA PHE A 71 -1.55 -10.20 3.57
C PHE A 71 -2.89 -9.61 4.00
N VAL A 72 -3.39 -8.58 3.32
CA VAL A 72 -4.70 -8.01 3.66
C VAL A 72 -5.82 -9.01 3.42
N SER A 73 -5.77 -9.79 2.34
CA SER A 73 -6.71 -10.92 2.12
C SER A 73 -6.68 -11.94 3.26
N TYR A 74 -5.50 -12.27 3.79
CA TYR A 74 -5.40 -13.12 4.97
C TYR A 74 -6.07 -12.48 6.20
N CYS A 75 -5.82 -11.19 6.47
CA CYS A 75 -6.50 -10.46 7.53
C CYS A 75 -8.02 -10.41 7.34
N ARG A 76 -8.51 -10.34 6.09
CA ARG A 76 -9.95 -10.45 5.78
C ARG A 76 -10.52 -11.78 6.23
N GLU A 77 -9.86 -12.89 5.92
CA GLU A 77 -10.30 -14.20 6.37
C GLU A 77 -10.24 -14.35 7.89
N ILE A 78 -9.23 -13.78 8.55
CA ILE A 78 -9.18 -13.77 10.02
C ILE A 78 -10.37 -13.01 10.61
N GLY A 79 -10.66 -11.80 10.13
CA GLY A 79 -11.80 -11.02 10.61
C GLY A 79 -13.14 -11.71 10.34
N ARG A 80 -13.28 -12.33 9.16
CA ARG A 80 -14.48 -13.07 8.78
C ARG A 80 -14.73 -14.28 9.67
N LEU A 81 -13.71 -15.12 9.86
CA LEU A 81 -13.85 -16.43 10.52
C LEU A 81 -13.72 -16.37 12.04
N PHE A 82 -12.78 -15.57 12.57
CA PHE A 82 -12.47 -15.56 14.00
C PHE A 82 -13.18 -14.43 14.74
N TRP A 83 -13.52 -13.34 14.06
CA TRP A 83 -14.19 -12.19 14.69
C TRP A 83 -15.67 -12.09 14.34
N ASN A 84 -16.19 -13.03 13.54
CA ASN A 84 -17.56 -13.02 13.04
C ASN A 84 -17.95 -11.70 12.35
N GLN A 85 -16.99 -11.09 11.64
CA GLN A 85 -17.19 -9.84 10.89
C GLN A 85 -17.18 -10.18 9.39
N PRO A 86 -18.33 -10.54 8.78
CA PRO A 86 -18.38 -11.07 7.42
C PRO A 86 -17.80 -10.11 6.36
N ASP A 87 -17.99 -8.81 6.56
CA ASP A 87 -17.58 -7.77 5.62
C ASP A 87 -16.26 -7.09 6.02
N PHE A 88 -15.44 -7.75 6.86
CA PHE A 88 -14.22 -7.16 7.38
C PHE A 88 -13.29 -6.66 6.25
N LEU A 89 -13.08 -5.34 6.19
CA LEU A 89 -12.32 -4.62 5.17
C LEU A 89 -12.82 -4.83 3.72
N GLN A 90 -14.00 -5.39 3.50
CA GLN A 90 -14.45 -5.81 2.18
C GLN A 90 -14.73 -4.63 1.24
N ASP A 91 -15.24 -3.53 1.78
CA ASP A 91 -15.63 -2.31 1.06
C ASP A 91 -14.47 -1.32 0.83
N TYR A 92 -13.27 -1.62 1.36
CA TYR A 92 -12.11 -0.75 1.23
C TYR A 92 -11.52 -0.83 -0.18
N GLN A 93 -11.26 0.34 -0.74
CA GLN A 93 -10.64 0.49 -2.06
C GLN A 93 -9.13 0.31 -1.96
N TYR A 94 -8.55 -0.44 -2.89
CA TYR A 94 -7.10 -0.59 -2.94
C TYR A 94 -6.45 0.56 -3.70
N ARG A 95 -5.26 0.97 -3.23
CA ARG A 95 -4.35 1.86 -3.92
C ARG A 95 -2.93 1.32 -3.83
N PHE A 96 -2.23 1.31 -4.95
CA PHE A 96 -0.90 0.74 -5.08
C PHE A 96 0.09 1.83 -5.46
N VAL A 97 1.09 2.05 -4.60
CA VAL A 97 2.04 3.15 -4.77
C VAL A 97 3.48 2.66 -4.64
N SER A 98 4.34 3.15 -5.54
CA SER A 98 5.78 2.98 -5.47
C SER A 98 6.46 4.34 -5.36
N ILE A 99 7.22 4.54 -4.29
CA ILE A 99 8.01 5.74 -4.04
C ILE A 99 9.48 5.43 -4.34
N LYS A 100 10.07 6.20 -5.25
CA LYS A 100 11.47 6.05 -5.67
C LYS A 100 12.29 7.29 -5.32
N ASN A 101 13.61 7.12 -5.26
CA ASN A 101 14.60 8.19 -5.06
C ASN A 101 14.41 8.95 -3.73
N ILE A 102 14.28 8.23 -2.62
CA ILE A 102 13.91 8.79 -1.30
C ILE A 102 15.02 9.67 -0.66
N ASN A 103 16.18 9.82 -1.30
CA ASN A 103 17.19 10.81 -0.88
C ASN A 103 16.70 12.23 -1.20
N ILE A 104 15.85 12.78 -0.33
CA ILE A 104 15.24 14.11 -0.48
C ILE A 104 15.77 14.99 0.65
N SER A 105 16.35 16.15 0.30
CA SER A 105 16.53 17.25 1.24
C SER A 105 15.18 17.86 1.57
N LYS A 106 14.91 18.13 2.86
CA LYS A 106 13.68 18.81 3.28
C LYS A 106 13.48 20.07 2.43
N THR A 107 12.35 20.14 1.74
CA THR A 107 11.99 21.27 0.87
C THR A 107 10.61 21.77 1.24
N THR A 108 10.42 23.09 1.16
CA THR A 108 9.15 23.77 1.46
C THR A 108 8.08 23.33 0.47
N THR A 109 7.00 22.72 0.98
CA THR A 109 5.83 22.34 0.20
C THR A 109 4.96 23.56 -0.06
N SER A 110 4.94 24.05 -1.30
CA SER A 110 3.87 24.93 -1.78
C SER A 110 2.71 24.06 -2.25
N SER A 111 1.50 24.35 -1.76
CA SER A 111 0.24 23.73 -2.16
C SER A 111 -0.05 24.01 -3.64
N ARG A 112 0.62 23.29 -4.54
CA ARG A 112 0.24 23.29 -5.96
C ARG A 112 -1.07 22.53 -6.10
N LYS A 113 -2.00 23.10 -6.88
CA LYS A 113 -3.25 22.44 -7.26
C LYS A 113 -2.96 21.02 -7.75
N PRO A 114 -3.78 20.01 -7.38
CA PRO A 114 -3.60 18.64 -7.85
C PRO A 114 -3.59 18.65 -9.38
N SER A 115 -2.45 18.32 -9.97
CA SER A 115 -2.25 18.33 -11.42
C SER A 115 -2.71 17.00 -12.01
N GLN A 116 -3.73 17.08 -12.87
CA GLN A 116 -4.35 16.04 -13.71
C GLN A 116 -4.96 14.84 -12.98
N LYS A 117 -6.17 14.43 -13.41
CA LYS A 117 -6.81 13.16 -13.01
C LYS A 117 -5.80 12.04 -13.21
N SER A 118 -5.17 11.58 -12.14
CA SER A 118 -4.33 10.39 -12.19
C SER A 118 -5.22 9.19 -12.48
N GLU A 119 -4.76 8.31 -13.35
CA GLU A 119 -5.39 7.01 -13.55
C GLU A 119 -5.52 6.30 -12.19
N ILE A 120 -6.66 5.64 -11.94
CA ILE A 120 -6.89 4.92 -10.70
C ILE A 120 -5.87 3.78 -10.58
N HIS A 121 -5.06 3.83 -9.53
CA HIS A 121 -3.97 2.90 -9.23
C HIS A 121 -4.44 1.76 -8.32
N ASP A 122 -5.53 1.09 -8.71
CA ASP A 122 -6.22 0.02 -7.98
C ASP A 122 -5.65 -1.39 -8.23
N GLN A 123 -4.59 -1.49 -9.03
CA GLN A 123 -3.88 -2.74 -9.33
C GLN A 123 -2.37 -2.56 -9.17
N PRO A 124 -1.64 -3.59 -8.68
CA PRO A 124 -0.17 -3.54 -8.60
C PRO A 124 0.50 -3.17 -9.93
N GLU A 125 -0.02 -3.68 -11.05
CA GLU A 125 0.45 -3.42 -12.41
C GLU A 125 0.24 -1.95 -12.83
N LYS A 126 -0.78 -1.30 -12.28
CA LYS A 126 -1.14 0.11 -12.51
C LYS A 126 -0.70 1.02 -11.36
N MET A 127 0.30 0.61 -10.59
CA MET A 127 0.75 1.38 -9.43
C MET A 127 1.12 2.83 -9.79
N LEU A 128 0.75 3.76 -8.92
CA LEU A 128 1.20 5.14 -8.98
C LEU A 128 2.68 5.20 -8.62
N LYS A 129 3.49 5.79 -9.50
CA LYS A 129 4.93 5.93 -9.33
C LYS A 129 5.26 7.36 -8.96
N ILE A 130 5.81 7.55 -7.77
CA ILE A 130 6.17 8.86 -7.24
C ILE A 130 7.68 8.92 -7.12
N SER A 131 8.27 10.01 -7.63
CA SER A 131 9.65 10.36 -7.36
C SER A 131 9.69 11.39 -6.24
N ALA A 132 10.60 11.20 -5.29
CA ALA A 132 11.33 12.19 -4.48
C ALA A 132 10.68 13.56 -4.15
N LYS A 133 9.35 13.66 -4.02
CA LYS A 133 8.63 14.89 -3.73
C LYS A 133 7.62 14.58 -2.63
N ALA A 134 7.55 15.47 -1.65
CA ALA A 134 6.51 15.42 -0.65
C ALA A 134 5.14 15.48 -1.35
N LYS A 135 4.27 14.57 -0.95
CA LYS A 135 2.90 14.42 -1.47
C LYS A 135 1.95 14.35 -0.29
N HIS A 136 0.80 14.99 -0.42
CA HIS A 136 -0.28 14.84 0.54
C HIS A 136 -0.91 13.47 0.40
N PHE A 137 -1.42 12.91 1.50
CA PHE A 137 -2.10 11.61 1.48
C PHE A 137 -3.24 11.56 0.44
N GLN A 138 -3.95 12.67 0.24
CA GLN A 138 -5.04 12.77 -0.75
C GLN A 138 -4.57 12.71 -2.21
N GLU A 139 -3.26 12.84 -2.45
CA GLU A 139 -2.69 12.62 -3.79
C GLU A 139 -2.31 11.15 -4.01
N LEU A 140 -2.50 10.29 -3.00
CA LEU A 140 -2.21 8.86 -3.03
C LEU A 140 -3.47 7.99 -3.09
N ILE A 141 -4.66 8.60 -3.05
CA ILE A 141 -5.96 7.91 -3.08
C ILE A 141 -6.80 8.33 -4.27
#